data_AF-A0A954PVR2-F1
#
_entry.id   AF-A0A954PVR2-F1
#
_cell.length_a   1.000
_cell.length_b   1.000
_cell.length_c   1.000
_cell.angle_alpha   90.00
_cell.angle_beta   90.00
_cell.angle_gamma   90.00
#
_symmetry.space_group_name_H-M   'P 1'
#
loop_
_entity.id
_entity.type
_entity.pdbx_description
1 polymer ?
#
loop_
_entity_poly.entity_id
_entity_poly.type
_entity_poly.pdbx_seq_one_letter_code
_entity_poly.pdbx_strand_id
1 'polypeptide(L)' 'MKREMLMNVLQPEESRIAILDDGKLEELYVERKSVEAFAGNIYRGKIVNLEPSIQAAFVDFGVGRNGFLHIS' A
#
# COMPACT_ATOMS: atom_id res chain seq x y z
N MET A 1 26.41 -13.89 -11.79
CA MET A 1 24.99 -13.65 -11.49
C MET A 1 24.69 -12.20 -11.80
N LYS A 2 23.98 -12.01 -12.91
CA LYS A 2 23.45 -10.74 -13.35
C LYS A 2 21.98 -10.71 -12.92
N ARG A 3 21.66 -9.83 -11.96
CA ARG A 3 20.28 -9.61 -11.52
C ARG A 3 19.72 -8.39 -12.21
N GLU A 4 18.56 -8.54 -12.84
CA GLU A 4 17.90 -7.48 -13.63
C GLU A 4 16.49 -7.23 -13.11
N MET A 5 16.06 -5.97 -13.14
CA MET A 5 14.68 -5.57 -12.85
C MET A 5 14.10 -4.92 -14.09
N LEU A 6 13.06 -5.52 -14.67
CA LEU A 6 12.35 -4.99 -15.82
C LEU A 6 11.02 -4.40 -15.37
N MET A 7 10.72 -3.17 -15.79
CA MET A 7 9.46 -2.50 -15.49
C MET A 7 8.64 -2.29 -16.76
N ASN A 8 7.38 -2.69 -16.74
CA ASN A 8 6.41 -2.41 -17.79
C ASN A 8 5.26 -1.59 -17.23
N VAL A 9 5.21 -0.32 -17.64
CA VAL A 9 4.28 0.71 -17.11
C VAL A 9 3.53 1.44 -18.22
N LEU A 10 3.57 0.92 -19.47
CA LEU A 10 2.89 1.56 -20.60
C LEU A 10 1.37 1.38 -20.56
N GLN A 11 0.89 0.27 -19.98
CA GLN A 11 -0.54 0.03 -19.81
C GLN A 11 -1.06 0.84 -18.60
N PRO A 12 -2.04 1.72 -18.77
CA PRO A 12 -2.53 2.53 -17.66
C PRO A 12 -3.31 1.71 -16.64
N GLU A 13 -3.81 0.52 -16.94
CA GLU A 13 -4.58 -0.31 -16.01
C GLU A 13 -3.69 -1.16 -15.09
N GLU A 14 -2.45 -1.44 -15.51
CA GLU A 14 -1.57 -2.43 -14.87
C GLU A 14 -0.09 -2.05 -15.01
N SER A 15 0.63 -2.11 -13.89
CA SER A 15 2.09 -2.00 -13.81
C SER A 15 2.68 -3.37 -13.48
N ARG A 16 3.76 -3.75 -14.15
CA ARG A 16 4.45 -5.03 -13.94
C ARG A 16 5.93 -4.85 -13.67
N ILE A 17 6.46 -5.59 -12.71
CA ILE A 17 7.89 -5.65 -12.41
C ILE A 17 8.33 -7.11 -12.46
N ALA A 18 9.35 -7.42 -13.25
CA ALA A 18 9.97 -8.73 -13.32
C ALA A 18 11.40 -8.67 -12.75
N ILE A 19 11.73 -9.59 -11.84
CA ILE A 19 13.09 -9.80 -11.35
C ILE A 19 13.66 -11.01 -12.06
N LEU A 20 14.80 -10.82 -12.73
CA LEU A 20 15.48 -11.88 -13.45
C LEU A 20 16.85 -12.16 -12.81
N ASP A 21 17.24 -13.43 -12.78
CA ASP A 21 18.60 -13.86 -12.50
C ASP A 21 19.16 -14.61 -13.71
N ASP A 22 20.26 -14.10 -14.27
CA ASP A 22 20.90 -14.63 -15.48
C ASP A 22 19.90 -14.88 -16.63
N GLY A 23 18.96 -13.93 -16.82
CA GLY A 23 17.94 -13.95 -17.86
C GLY A 23 16.73 -14.86 -17.58
N LYS A 24 16.69 -15.57 -16.45
CA LYS A 24 15.53 -16.36 -16.02
C LYS A 24 14.66 -15.56 -15.07
N LEU A 25 13.34 -15.63 -15.26
CA LEU A 25 12.37 -14.98 -14.37
C LEU A 25 12.34 -15.70 -13.02
N GLU A 26 12.61 -14.95 -11.95
CA GLU A 26 12.52 -15.42 -10.56
C GLU A 26 11.24 -14.92 -9.89
N GLU A 27 10.92 -13.63 -10.04
CA GLU A 27 9.75 -13.01 -9.39
C GLU A 27 8.99 -12.11 -10.38
N LEU A 28 7.65 -12.11 -10.27
CA LEU A 28 6.77 -11.23 -11.03
C LEU A 28 5.79 -10.53 -10.09
N TYR A 29 5.83 -9.20 -10.09
CA TYR A 29 4.90 -8.34 -9.38
C TYR A 29 3.95 -7.68 -10.37
N VAL A 30 2.67 -7.68 -10.04
CA VAL A 30 1.61 -7.08 -10.85
C VAL A 30 0.76 -6.20 -9.96
N GLU A 31 0.70 -4.90 -10.28
CA GLU A 31 -0.14 -3.93 -9.60
C GLU A 31 -1.21 -3.42 -10.56
N ARG A 32 -2.48 -3.51 -10.15
CA ARG A 32 -3.62 -3.02 -10.94
C ARG A 32 -4.21 -1.78 -10.29
N LYS A 33 -4.47 -0.75 -11.10
CA LYS A 33 -4.98 0.54 -10.60
C LYS A 33 -6.35 0.46 -9.91
N SER A 34 -7.12 -0.59 -10.14
CA SER A 34 -8.44 -0.76 -9.51
C SER A 34 -8.38 -1.15 -8.03
N VAL A 35 -7.20 -1.46 -7.48
CA VAL A 35 -7.02 -1.89 -6.09
C VAL A 35 -6.26 -0.80 -5.33
N GLU A 36 -6.99 0.09 -4.67
CA GLU A 36 -6.38 0.99 -3.68
C GLU A 36 -6.04 0.18 -2.42
N ALA A 37 -4.75 -0.08 -2.22
CA ALA A 37 -4.24 -0.69 -1.00
C ALA A 37 -3.79 0.40 -0.01
N PHE A 38 -4.42 0.44 1.16
CA PHE A 38 -4.01 1.32 2.26
C PHE A 38 -3.05 0.63 3.24
N ALA A 39 -2.89 -0.69 3.13
CA ALA A 39 -2.03 -1.47 4.01
C ALA A 39 -0.55 -1.12 3.80
N GLY A 40 0.18 -0.91 4.90
CA GLY A 40 1.60 -0.56 4.87
C GLY A 40 1.90 0.93 4.62
N ASN A 41 0.89 1.73 4.27
CA ASN A 41 1.06 3.16 4.07
C ASN A 41 1.21 3.89 5.41
N ILE A 42 1.96 4.99 5.39
CA ILE A 42 2.18 5.87 6.54
C ILE A 42 1.53 7.22 6.26
N TYR A 43 0.70 7.69 7.20
CA TYR A 43 -0.05 8.94 7.08
C TYR A 43 0.22 9.87 8.26
N ARG A 44 0.10 11.17 8.01
CA ARG A 44 -0.06 12.17 9.08
C ARG A 44 -1.54 12.44 9.29
N GLY A 45 -2.15 11.75 10.25
CA GLY A 45 -3.56 11.91 10.59
C GLY A 45 -3.83 12.95 11.69
N LYS A 46 -5.07 13.45 11.75
CA LYS A 46 -5.57 14.29 12.83
C LYS A 46 -6.55 13.49 13.69
N ILE A 47 -6.37 13.50 15.00
CA ILE A 47 -7.35 12.91 15.92
C ILE A 47 -8.63 13.74 15.85
N VAL A 48 -9.76 13.07 15.60
CA VAL A 48 -11.08 13.71 15.51
C VAL A 48 -12.00 13.34 16.65
N ASN A 49 -11.81 12.17 17.28
CA ASN A 49 -12.54 11.78 18.48
C ASN A 49 -11.69 10.87 19.36
N LEU A 50 -11.86 10.99 20.68
CA LEU A 50 -11.34 10.03 21.66
C LEU A 50 -12.55 9.29 22.23
N GLU A 51 -12.52 7.96 22.19
CA GLU A 51 -13.63 7.12 22.66
C GLU A 51 -13.15 6.18 23.78
N PRO A 52 -13.26 6.59 25.05
CA PRO A 52 -12.83 5.79 26.19
C PRO A 52 -13.57 4.46 26.32
N SER A 53 -14.84 4.40 25.91
CA SER A 53 -15.68 3.21 26.05
C SER A 53 -15.15 1.99 25.29
N ILE A 54 -14.50 2.22 24.14
CA ILE A 54 -13.86 1.19 23.32
C ILE A 54 -12.33 1.29 23.33
N GLN A 55 -11.79 2.11 24.24
CA GLN A 55 -10.35 2.34 24.41
C GLN A 55 -9.64 2.65 23.08
N ALA A 56 -10.16 3.62 22.33
CA ALA A 56 -9.63 3.97 21.02
C ALA A 56 -9.72 5.46 20.70
N ALA A 57 -9.03 5.86 19.63
CA ALA A 57 -9.15 7.17 18.99
C ALA A 57 -9.56 6.99 17.53
N PHE A 58 -10.42 7.89 17.04
CA PHE A 58 -10.70 8.01 15.61
C PHE A 58 -9.79 9.07 15.00
N VAL A 59 -9.19 8.73 13.86
CA VAL A 59 -8.19 9.55 13.18
C VAL A 59 -8.64 9.83 11.75
N ASP A 60 -8.77 11.10 11.39
CA ASP A 60 -8.89 11.48 9.98
C ASP A 60 -7.49 11.44 9.33
N PHE A 61 -7.34 10.61 8.31
CA PHE A 61 -6.11 10.44 7.54
C PHE A 61 -6.29 10.75 6.04
N GLY A 62 -7.39 11.42 5.67
CA GLY A 62 -7.55 12.00 4.33
C GLY A 62 -8.16 11.09 3.26
N VAL A 63 -8.74 9.93 3.63
CA VAL A 63 -9.35 8.98 2.67
C VAL A 63 -10.89 8.95 2.72
N GLY A 64 -11.52 9.96 3.34
CA GLY A 64 -12.98 10.10 3.41
C GLY A 64 -13.68 9.31 4.53
N ARG A 65 -12.98 8.38 5.19
CA ARG A 65 -13.45 7.71 6.42
C ARG A 65 -12.37 7.79 7.50
N ASN A 66 -12.81 7.91 8.75
CA ASN A 66 -11.89 7.91 9.89
C ASN A 66 -11.30 6.51 10.10
N GLY A 67 -10.02 6.47 10.40
CA GLY A 67 -9.32 5.28 10.88
C GLY A 67 -9.61 5.05 12.36
N PHE A 68 -9.49 3.80 12.79
CA PHE A 68 -9.62 3.37 14.17
C PHE A 68 -8.22 3.07 14.73
N LEU A 69 -7.83 3.74 15.82
CA LEU A 69 -6.56 3.58 16.50
C LEU A 69 -6.79 3.09 17.93
N HIS A 70 -6.53 1.82 18.19
CA HIS A 70 -6.66 1.19 19.51
C HIS A 70 -5.53 1.61 20.46
N ILE A 71 -5.78 1.63 21.77
CA ILE A 71 -4.86 2.11 22.83
C ILE A 71 -3.59 1.26 23.05
N SER A 72 -3.54 0.06 22.46
CA SER A 72 -2.52 -0.99 22.69
C SER A 72 -1.10 -0.50 22.98
#